data_AF-A0A939XNV3-F1
#
_entry.id   AF-A0A939XNV3-F1
#
_cell.length_a   1.000
_cell.length_b   1.000
_cell.length_c   1.000
_cell.angle_alpha   90.00
_cell.angle_beta   90.00
_cell.angle_gamma   90.00
#
_symmetry.space_group_name_H-M   'P 1'
#
loop_
_entity.id
_entity.type
_entity.pdbx_description
1 polymer ?
#
loop_
_entity_poly.entity_id
_entity_poly.type
_entity_poly.pdbx_seq_one_letter_code
_entity_poly.pdbx_strand_id
1 'polypeptide(L)'
;MDISVIVPVYNEDESIGELREWIDKVMKSNNFSYEIIMIDDGSTDDSWKKIEQMGVEDSRVKGIKFRRNYGKSAALNEGFRAAQGDVVITMDADLQDSP
;
A
#
# COMPACT_ATOMS: atom_id res chain seq x y z
N MET A 1 15.19 4.43 -6.57
CA MET A 1 13.80 3.99 -6.41
C MET A 1 12.99 5.14 -6.95
N ASP A 2 12.25 4.94 -8.03
CA ASP A 2 11.62 6.06 -8.73
C ASP A 2 10.33 6.48 -8.03
N ILE A 3 9.53 5.50 -7.59
CA ILE A 3 8.18 5.76 -7.06
C ILE A 3 7.92 4.99 -5.75
N SER A 4 7.39 5.67 -4.74
CA SER A 4 6.75 5.04 -3.58
C SER A 4 5.24 5.23 -3.63
N VAL A 5 4.50 4.13 -3.65
CA VAL A 5 3.04 4.16 -3.57
C VAL A 5 2.61 3.91 -2.13
N ILE A 6 1.92 4.87 -1.53
CA ILE A 6 1.39 4.78 -0.17
C ILE A 6 -0.10 4.46 -0.25
N VAL A 7 -0.50 3.37 0.40
CA VAL A 7 -1.89 2.89 0.43
C VAL A 7 -2.34 2.76 1.89
N PRO A 8 -3.18 3.67 2.41
CA PRO A 8 -3.86 3.45 3.67
C PRO A 8 -4.95 2.38 3.49
N VAL A 9 -5.00 1.42 4.41
CA VAL A 9 -5.87 0.24 4.36
C VAL A 9 -6.70 0.18 5.64
N TYR A 10 -8.02 0.07 5.50
CA TYR A 10 -8.92 -0.16 6.64
C TYR A 10 -10.11 -1.02 6.21
N ASN A 11 -10.07 -2.30 6.57
CA ASN A 11 -11.07 -3.32 6.21
C ASN A 11 -11.29 -3.48 4.69
N GLU A 12 -10.22 -3.66 3.93
CA GLU A 12 -10.21 -3.67 2.46
C GLU A 12 -9.59 -4.98 1.92
N ASP A 13 -9.81 -6.10 2.59
CA ASP A 13 -9.14 -7.35 2.25
C ASP A 13 -9.48 -7.84 0.82
N GLU A 14 -10.69 -7.56 0.33
CA GLU A 14 -11.13 -7.94 -1.02
C GLU A 14 -10.45 -7.15 -2.15
N SER A 15 -10.04 -5.90 -1.90
CA SER A 15 -9.57 -4.95 -2.92
C SER A 15 -8.05 -4.80 -2.99
N ILE A 16 -7.34 -4.91 -1.86
CA ILE A 16 -5.88 -4.67 -1.79
C ILE A 16 -5.04 -5.58 -2.70
N GLY A 17 -5.51 -6.80 -2.98
CA GLY A 17 -4.82 -7.72 -3.88
C GLY A 17 -4.86 -7.26 -5.33
N GLU A 18 -6.05 -6.89 -5.81
CA GLU A 18 -6.23 -6.36 -7.16
C GLU A 18 -5.49 -5.03 -7.34
N LEU A 19 -5.56 -4.13 -6.35
CA LEU A 19 -4.83 -2.87 -6.37
C LEU A 19 -3.33 -3.09 -6.55
N ARG A 20 -2.74 -4.04 -5.81
CA ARG A 20 -1.31 -4.38 -5.94
C ARG A 20 -0.98 -4.88 -7.34
N GLU A 21 -1.83 -5.71 -7.94
CA GLU A 21 -1.60 -6.22 -9.30
C GLU A 21 -1.66 -5.12 -10.35
N TRP A 22 -2.61 -4.19 -10.21
CA TRP A 22 -2.72 -3.01 -11.08
C TRP A 22 -1.48 -2.13 -10.99
N ILE A 23 -1.03 -1.81 -9.77
CA ILE A 23 0.20 -1.04 -9.57
C ILE A 23 1.40 -1.77 -10.20
N ASP A 24 1.55 -3.08 -9.97
CA ASP A 24 2.65 -3.86 -10.55
C ASP A 24 2.64 -3.84 -12.09
N LYS A 25 1.46 -3.96 -12.70
CA LYS A 25 1.30 -3.88 -14.15
C LYS A 25 1.71 -2.52 -14.71
N VAL A 26 1.22 -1.42 -14.13
CA VAL A 26 1.52 -0.05 -14.59
C VAL A 26 3.01 0.24 -14.42
N MET A 27 3.59 -0.06 -13.27
CA MET A 27 5.00 0.19 -12.98
C MET A 27 5.93 -0.60 -13.90
N LYS A 28 5.63 -1.90 -14.12
CA LYS A 28 6.39 -2.74 -15.06
C LYS A 28 6.28 -2.24 -16.50
N SER A 29 5.10 -1.85 -16.95
CA SER A 29 4.89 -1.37 -18.33
C SER A 29 5.69 -0.12 -18.67
N ASN A 30 5.96 0.73 -17.66
CA ASN A 30 6.76 1.94 -17.79
C ASN A 30 8.22 1.77 -17.31
N ASN A 31 8.60 0.55 -16.90
CA ASN A 31 9.93 0.19 -16.46
C ASN A 31 10.47 1.04 -15.28
N PHE A 32 9.60 1.37 -14.33
CA PHE A 32 9.96 2.08 -13.09
C PHE A 32 10.39 1.12 -11.98
N SER A 33 11.35 1.57 -11.16
CA SER A 33 11.64 0.98 -9.85
C SER A 33 10.68 1.55 -8.81
N TYR A 34 10.04 0.69 -8.02
CA TYR A 34 9.01 1.13 -7.10
C TYR A 34 8.88 0.26 -5.86
N GLU A 35 8.20 0.81 -4.86
CA GLU A 35 7.73 0.12 -3.66
C GLU A 35 6.26 0.46 -3.38
N ILE A 36 5.59 -0.44 -2.68
CA ILE A 36 4.21 -0.25 -2.20
C ILE A 36 4.25 -0.32 -0.69
N ILE A 37 3.83 0.76 -0.02
CA ILE A 37 3.76 0.87 1.42
C ILE A 37 2.28 0.83 1.80
N MET A 38 1.85 -0.31 2.32
CA MET A 38 0.48 -0.52 2.79
C MET A 38 0.41 -0.28 4.30
N ILE A 39 -0.42 0.65 4.74
CA ILE A 39 -0.58 1.01 6.15
C ILE A 39 -1.94 0.56 6.64
N ASP A 40 -1.96 -0.51 7.43
CA ASP A 40 -3.15 -1.03 8.08
C ASP A 40 -3.54 -0.14 9.28
N ASP A 41 -4.64 0.60 9.14
CA ASP A 41 -5.19 1.52 10.15
C ASP A 41 -6.08 0.78 11.16
N GLY A 42 -5.58 -0.35 11.66
CA GLY A 42 -6.26 -1.18 12.66
C GLY A 42 -7.47 -1.92 12.11
N SER A 43 -7.34 -2.55 10.95
CA SER A 43 -8.41 -3.40 10.39
C SER A 43 -8.74 -4.58 11.29
N THR A 44 -9.99 -5.02 11.21
CA THR A 44 -10.54 -6.16 11.97
C THR A 44 -10.81 -7.39 11.10
N ASP A 45 -10.63 -7.25 9.78
CA ASP A 45 -10.74 -8.31 8.78
C ASP A 45 -9.37 -8.96 8.49
N ASP A 46 -9.26 -9.62 7.32
CA ASP A 46 -8.03 -10.28 6.88
C ASP A 46 -7.05 -9.36 6.13
N SER A 47 -7.28 -8.04 6.08
CA SER A 47 -6.43 -7.06 5.38
C SER A 47 -4.97 -7.18 5.77
N TRP A 48 -4.68 -7.20 7.08
CA TRP A 48 -3.30 -7.29 7.58
C TRP A 48 -2.61 -8.60 7.17
N LYS A 49 -3.33 -9.73 7.23
CA LYS A 49 -2.75 -11.02 6.86
C LYS A 49 -2.37 -11.05 5.38
N LYS A 50 -3.22 -10.47 4.52
CA LYS A 50 -2.95 -10.33 3.09
C LYS A 50 -1.73 -9.43 2.83
N ILE A 51 -1.60 -8.30 3.54
CA ILE A 51 -0.43 -7.43 3.46
C ILE A 51 0.85 -8.19 3.85
N GLU A 52 0.83 -8.94 4.95
CA GLU A 52 1.96 -9.76 5.38
C GLU A 52 2.35 -10.80 4.32
N GLN A 53 1.36 -11.50 3.77
CA GLN A 53 1.61 -12.48 2.71
C GLN A 53 2.22 -11.83 1.46
N MET A 54 1.67 -10.71 1.01
CA MET A 54 2.19 -9.97 -0.15
C MET A 54 3.64 -9.52 0.07
N GLY A 55 3.98 -9.07 1.29
CA GLY A 55 5.36 -8.68 1.63
C GLY A 55 6.35 -9.84 1.65
N VAL A 56 5.89 -11.06 1.94
CA VAL A 56 6.71 -12.28 1.84
C VAL A 56 6.93 -12.68 0.37
N GLU A 57 5.89 -12.57 -0.45
CA GLU A 57 5.92 -12.93 -1.88
C GLU A 57 6.66 -11.90 -2.75
N ASP A 58 6.63 -10.63 -2.35
CA ASP A 58 7.18 -9.51 -3.09
C ASP A 58 7.84 -8.49 -2.16
N SER A 59 9.17 -8.43 -2.18
CA SER A 59 9.96 -7.54 -1.31
C SER A 59 9.75 -6.04 -1.59
N ARG A 60 9.05 -5.70 -2.69
CA ARG A 60 8.62 -4.32 -2.98
C ARG A 60 7.42 -3.90 -2.15
N VAL A 61 6.67 -4.85 -1.57
CA VAL A 61 5.51 -4.59 -0.71
C VAL A 61 5.97 -4.53 0.75
N LYS A 62 5.67 -3.41 1.41
CA LYS A 62 6.00 -3.16 2.82
C LYS A 62 4.71 -2.89 3.60
N GLY A 63 4.51 -3.61 4.69
CA GLY A 63 3.37 -3.42 5.58
C GLY A 63 3.72 -2.64 6.84
N ILE A 64 2.90 -1.65 7.22
CA ILE A 64 2.94 -0.98 8.51
C ILE A 64 1.61 -1.20 9.21
N LYS A 65 1.62 -1.73 10.44
CA LYS A 65 0.39 -1.98 11.21
C LYS A 65 0.23 -1.00 12.36
N PHE A 66 -0.92 -0.34 12.42
CA PHE A 66 -1.33 0.42 13.59
C PHE A 66 -2.00 -0.48 14.65
N ARG A 67 -1.77 -0.14 15.92
CA ARG A 67 -2.35 -0.90 17.04
C ARG A 67 -3.87 -0.74 17.17
N ARG A 68 -4.43 0.32 16.61
CA ARG A 68 -5.86 0.69 16.57
C ARG A 68 -6.06 1.70 15.45
N ASN A 69 -7.30 1.97 15.08
CA ASN A 69 -7.62 3.02 14.11
C ASN A 69 -7.21 4.41 14.64
N TYR A 70 -6.32 5.07 13.91
CA TYR A 70 -5.87 6.45 14.13
C TYR A 70 -6.31 7.40 13.00
N GLY A 71 -6.89 6.86 11.94
CA GLY A 71 -7.39 7.58 10.78
C GLY A 71 -6.37 7.67 9.64
N LYS A 72 -6.91 7.87 8.43
CA LYS A 72 -6.17 7.98 7.17
C LYS A 72 -4.99 8.95 7.21
N SER A 73 -5.14 10.11 7.86
CA SER A 73 -4.06 11.11 7.94
C SER A 73 -2.84 10.59 8.71
N ALA A 74 -3.06 9.81 9.78
CA ALA A 74 -1.97 9.19 10.53
C ALA A 74 -1.28 8.11 9.68
N ALA A 75 -2.07 7.31 8.95
CA ALA A 75 -1.57 6.27 8.06
C ALA A 75 -0.68 6.85 6.95
N LEU A 76 -1.15 7.91 6.28
CA LEU A 76 -0.39 8.63 5.27
C LEU A 76 0.90 9.23 5.83
N ASN A 77 0.86 9.86 7.01
CA ASN A 77 2.03 10.45 7.62
C ASN A 77 3.14 9.41 7.88
N GLU A 78 2.80 8.22 8.41
CA GLU A 78 3.78 7.14 8.56
C GLU A 78 4.25 6.58 7.21
N GLY A 79 3.35 6.50 6.22
CA GLY A 79 3.71 6.16 4.85
C GLY A 79 4.76 7.11 4.27
N PHE A 80 4.57 8.43 4.43
CA PHE A 80 5.51 9.44 3.94
C PHE A 80 6.87 9.34 4.62
N ARG A 81 6.91 8.98 5.91
CA ARG A 81 8.17 8.77 6.65
C ARG A 81 8.91 7.52 6.21
N ALA A 82 8.19 6.50 5.76
CA ALA A 82 8.74 5.23 5.30
C ALA A 82 9.14 5.23 3.81
N ALA A 83 8.58 6.13 3.00
CA ALA A 83 8.83 6.24 1.57
C ALA A 83 10.29 6.58 1.25
N GLN A 84 10.84 5.91 0.23
CA GLN A 84 12.23 6.05 -0.23
C GLN A 84 12.33 6.43 -1.72
N GLY A 85 11.21 6.54 -2.42
CA GLY A 85 11.13 6.90 -3.83
C GLY A 85 11.30 8.40 -4.06
N ASP A 86 11.80 8.76 -5.23
CA ASP A 86 11.95 10.16 -5.65
C ASP A 86 10.59 10.87 -5.82
N VAL A 87 9.56 10.10 -6.19
CA VAL A 87 8.17 10.54 -6.27
C VAL A 87 7.32 9.71 -5.31
N VAL A 88 6.44 10.36 -4.56
CA VAL A 88 5.48 9.69 -3.68
C VAL A 88 4.06 9.88 -4.22
N ILE A 89 3.35 8.77 -4.40
CA ILE A 89 1.95 8.74 -4.84
C ILE A 89 1.13 8.15 -3.70
N THR A 90 0.04 8.81 -3.33
CA THR A 90 -0.95 8.26 -2.39
C THR A 90 -2.12 7.71 -3.17
N MET A 91 -2.56 6.50 -2.87
CA MET A 91 -3.70 5.85 -3.50
C MET A 91 -4.63 5.26 -2.44
N ASP A 92 -5.94 5.28 -2.69
CA ASP A 92 -6.90 4.63 -1.81
C ASP A 92 -7.07 3.14 -2.14
N ALA A 93 -7.34 2.35 -1.11
CA ALA A 93 -7.52 0.91 -1.22
C ALA A 93 -8.85 0.50 -1.86
N ASP A 94 -9.82 1.41 -1.96
CA ASP A 94 -11.22 1.12 -2.32
C ASP A 94 -11.49 1.01 -3.84
N LEU A 95 -10.43 0.97 -4.67
CA LEU A 95 -10.49 0.83 -6.14
C LEU A 95 -11.44 1.84 -6.84
N GLN A 96 -11.86 2.92 -6.15
CA GLN A 96 -12.78 3.89 -6.72
C GLN A 96 -12.10 4.82 -7.72
N ASP A 97 -10.79 5.03 -7.58
CA ASP A 97 -9.95 5.71 -8.56
C ASP A 97 -9.27 4.67 -9.46
N SER A 98 -9.53 4.74 -10.78
CA SER A 98 -8.81 3.94 -11.76
C SER A 98 -7.36 4.42 -11.87
N PRO A 99 -6.35 3.59 -11.55
CA PRO A 99 -4.93 3.94 -11.62
C PRO A 99 -4.41 4.18 -13.05
#